data_AF-A0A960SDL9-F1
#
_entry.id   AF-A0A960SDL9-F1
#
_cell.length_a   1.000
_cell.length_b   1.000
_cell.length_c   1.000
_cell.angle_alpha   90.00
_cell.angle_beta   90.00
_cell.angle_gamma   90.00
#
_symmetry.space_group_name_H-M   'P 1'
#
loop_
_entity.id
_entity.type
_entity.pdbx_description
1 polymer ?
#
loop_
_entity_poly.entity_id
_entity_poly.type
_entity_poly.pdbx_seq_one_letter_code
_entity_poly.pdbx_strand_id
1 'polypeptide(L)'
;MKKLLPVCFSLLALVFLPGCSKDSTSTADAHILFLAGDNSHGWGSHKHIAGSILLSEALPQGAPNVTTEMVRSWPSAGQLAKADALVIYADGWAKHPANDHLDELKQFMDSGKGLIVLHWATGIVARDESSKEQKDDPNRIAWRKLVGADFEAFFSISNHYTAEFMEPPAHPVMNGVGSFDLFDECYYHLRDAGTVDRLLTLHPPVATIEEGLTPYRGNDYARVSLANKEEQYCAWAYDRPEGGRAFGFTGGHYHWSWARDEVRKMVMNACLWAAGLDVPQGGVDTPRPDAAQMLENMDAANPGWTVGALQTALDVAQAGSAVPWGAYNGGTLDVAPFVSLFDGKSLSGWHVREGEEKWWRVKDGVIEGGSLEEKVPHNTFITIPRSYGNFELRLTMRLVSGEGEGFKNSGIQVRSQRIPDHHEMLGYQVDGGPGWWGKLYDESRRRAVIAEPVDAEGIANGVYDFDQWNHYRIVCFGPKIRSWINGIHAIEYIEEDPNIPLDGLFGVQAHGGGKFVVQFKDIEIRELPATPGLKTWEGVKVEAWPNKK
;
A
#
# COMPACT_ATOMS: atom_id res chain seq x y z
N MET A 1 -1.11 -31.20 74.43
CA MET A 1 -0.04 -30.24 74.08
C MET A 1 -0.19 -29.90 72.60
N LYS A 2 -0.16 -28.59 72.30
CA LYS A 2 -0.29 -27.91 70.99
C LYS A 2 -1.68 -27.99 70.30
N LYS A 3 -2.37 -26.84 70.37
CA LYS A 3 -3.68 -26.50 69.80
C LYS A 3 -3.55 -26.23 68.28
N LEU A 4 -4.50 -26.73 67.49
CA LEU A 4 -4.81 -26.20 66.16
C LEU A 4 -5.88 -25.10 66.28
N LEU A 5 -5.64 -23.96 65.64
CA LEU A 5 -6.64 -22.92 65.34
C LEU A 5 -7.26 -23.19 63.96
N PRO A 6 -8.55 -22.90 63.72
CA PRO A 6 -9.12 -22.88 62.39
C PRO A 6 -9.01 -21.48 61.77
N VAL A 7 -8.69 -21.41 60.47
CA VAL A 7 -8.75 -20.20 59.65
C VAL A 7 -10.13 -20.14 58.98
N CYS A 8 -10.85 -19.04 59.22
CA CYS A 8 -12.14 -18.73 58.60
C CYS A 8 -11.97 -18.34 57.13
N PHE A 9 -12.80 -18.91 56.25
CA PHE A 9 -13.05 -18.39 54.91
C PHE A 9 -14.18 -17.36 54.99
N SER A 10 -13.89 -16.12 54.61
CA SER A 10 -14.87 -15.05 54.43
C SER A 10 -15.38 -15.02 52.99
N LEU A 11 -16.67 -15.30 52.79
CA LEU A 11 -17.41 -15.01 51.56
C LEU A 11 -17.64 -13.49 51.45
N LEU A 12 -17.19 -12.87 50.35
CA LEU A 12 -17.58 -11.51 49.98
C LEU A 12 -18.80 -11.58 49.05
N ALA A 13 -19.93 -11.04 49.49
CA ALA A 13 -21.11 -10.84 48.67
C ALA A 13 -20.99 -9.53 47.88
N LEU A 14 -21.02 -9.59 46.55
CA LEU A 14 -21.16 -8.41 45.69
C LEU A 14 -22.63 -7.96 45.67
N VAL A 15 -22.87 -6.74 46.11
CA VAL A 15 -24.15 -6.03 45.97
C VAL A 15 -24.16 -5.34 44.61
N PHE A 16 -25.10 -5.70 43.74
CA PHE A 16 -25.36 -5.00 42.48
C PHE A 16 -26.07 -3.66 42.77
N LEU A 17 -25.42 -2.55 42.44
CA LEU A 17 -26.07 -1.25 42.27
C LEU A 17 -26.52 -1.12 40.81
N PRO A 18 -27.74 -0.62 40.52
CA PRO A 18 -28.18 -0.41 39.15
C PRO A 18 -27.40 0.78 38.57
N GLY A 19 -26.61 0.51 37.53
CA GLY A 19 -25.88 1.53 36.80
C GLY A 19 -26.84 2.49 36.10
N CYS A 20 -26.61 3.79 36.30
CA CYS A 20 -27.03 4.81 35.35
C CYS A 20 -26.47 4.42 33.97
N SER A 21 -27.33 4.01 33.05
CA SER A 21 -27.02 4.06 31.63
C SER A 21 -26.74 5.52 31.29
N LYS A 22 -25.48 5.84 30.97
CA LYS A 22 -25.21 7.03 30.18
C LYS A 22 -25.95 6.82 28.87
N ASP A 23 -26.93 7.70 28.63
CA ASP A 23 -27.58 7.82 27.34
C ASP A 23 -26.51 7.80 26.24
N SER A 24 -26.76 6.96 25.22
CA SER A 24 -26.05 7.00 23.96
C SER A 24 -26.24 8.39 23.38
N THR A 25 -25.26 9.25 23.58
CA THR A 25 -25.15 10.53 22.86
C THR A 25 -25.15 10.20 21.38
N SER A 26 -26.18 10.66 20.68
CA SER A 26 -26.20 10.84 19.23
C SER A 26 -24.80 11.23 18.76
N THR A 27 -24.09 10.32 18.09
CA THR A 27 -22.85 10.66 17.41
C THR A 27 -23.21 11.70 16.36
N ALA A 28 -22.64 12.91 16.44
CA ALA A 28 -22.94 13.95 15.47
C ALA A 28 -22.54 13.46 14.07
N ASP A 29 -23.48 13.52 13.14
CA ASP A 29 -23.23 13.28 11.73
C ASP A 29 -22.52 14.51 11.17
N ALA A 30 -21.29 14.35 10.66
CA ALA A 30 -20.58 15.44 9.98
C ALA A 30 -20.84 15.37 8.47
N HIS A 31 -20.93 16.54 7.83
CA HIS A 31 -21.08 16.66 6.39
C HIS A 31 -19.82 17.25 5.75
N ILE A 32 -19.16 16.49 4.87
CA ILE A 32 -17.91 16.92 4.23
C ILE A 32 -18.14 17.14 2.74
N LEU A 33 -17.83 18.35 2.29
CA LEU A 33 -18.00 18.75 0.90
C LEU A 33 -16.68 18.62 0.16
N PHE A 34 -16.68 17.89 -0.95
CA PHE A 34 -15.53 17.76 -1.85
C PHE A 34 -15.72 18.65 -3.08
N LEU A 35 -14.90 19.69 -3.20
CA LEU A 35 -14.79 20.50 -4.41
C LEU A 35 -13.69 19.91 -5.30
N ALA A 36 -14.11 19.20 -6.33
CA ALA A 36 -13.22 18.62 -7.33
C ALA A 36 -13.06 19.59 -8.51
N GLY A 37 -11.84 20.11 -8.67
CA GLY A 37 -11.48 20.95 -9.81
C GLY A 37 -11.47 20.19 -11.14
N ASP A 38 -11.20 20.91 -12.22
CA ASP A 38 -11.00 20.29 -13.53
C ASP A 38 -9.66 19.57 -13.61
N ASN A 39 -9.62 18.50 -14.39
CA ASN A 39 -8.38 17.78 -14.65
C ASN A 39 -7.50 18.60 -15.60
N SER A 40 -6.19 18.63 -15.35
CA SER A 40 -5.28 19.55 -16.03
C SER A 40 -4.05 18.93 -16.67
N HIS A 41 -3.76 17.66 -16.35
CA HIS A 41 -2.62 16.92 -16.88
C HIS A 41 -3.02 15.65 -17.63
N GLY A 42 -2.01 15.01 -18.22
CA GLY A 42 -2.14 13.77 -18.99
C GLY A 42 -2.67 12.59 -18.17
N TRP A 43 -2.67 11.40 -18.79
CA TRP A 43 -3.16 10.18 -18.15
C TRP A 43 -2.55 9.98 -16.74
N GLY A 44 -3.39 9.66 -15.76
CA GLY A 44 -2.96 9.41 -14.39
C GLY A 44 -2.49 10.61 -13.56
N SER A 45 -2.42 11.81 -14.12
CA SER A 45 -1.91 13.02 -13.45
C SER A 45 -3.00 14.09 -13.33
N HIS A 46 -3.09 14.77 -12.19
CA HIS A 46 -4.11 15.79 -11.85
C HIS A 46 -5.52 15.31 -12.18
N LYS A 47 -5.87 14.13 -11.67
CA LYS A 47 -7.21 13.52 -11.80
C LYS A 47 -8.05 13.86 -10.59
N HIS A 48 -8.30 15.16 -10.43
CA HIS A 48 -9.05 15.75 -9.33
C HIS A 48 -10.43 15.12 -9.16
N ILE A 49 -11.12 14.88 -10.27
CA ILE A 49 -12.47 14.29 -10.28
C ILE A 49 -12.42 12.86 -9.76
N ALA A 50 -11.63 12.00 -10.42
CA ALA A 50 -11.56 10.58 -10.07
C ALA A 50 -11.03 10.39 -8.64
N GLY A 51 -10.00 11.16 -8.23
CA GLY A 51 -9.48 11.11 -6.86
C GLY A 51 -10.53 11.57 -5.83
N SER A 52 -11.29 12.63 -6.11
CA SER A 52 -12.35 13.08 -5.19
C SER A 52 -13.49 12.07 -5.07
N ILE A 53 -13.87 11.40 -6.16
CA ILE A 53 -14.83 10.30 -6.11
C ILE A 53 -14.32 9.19 -5.20
N LEU A 54 -13.10 8.69 -5.45
CA LEU A 54 -12.51 7.62 -4.63
C LEU A 54 -12.45 7.98 -3.15
N LEU A 55 -12.01 9.20 -2.83
CA LEU A 55 -11.85 9.63 -1.45
C LEU A 55 -13.21 9.85 -0.78
N SER A 56 -14.15 10.51 -1.45
CA SER A 56 -15.48 10.80 -0.89
C SER A 56 -16.32 9.55 -0.70
N GLU A 57 -16.23 8.56 -1.61
CA GLU A 57 -16.97 7.30 -1.47
C GLU A 57 -16.36 6.36 -0.41
N ALA A 58 -15.04 6.40 -0.22
CA ALA A 58 -14.35 5.58 0.78
C ALA A 58 -14.57 6.09 2.21
N LEU A 59 -14.70 7.40 2.41
CA LEU A 59 -14.75 8.01 3.75
C LEU A 59 -15.94 7.51 4.60
N PRO A 60 -17.19 7.49 4.12
CA PRO A 60 -18.33 6.95 4.88
C PRO A 60 -18.22 5.45 5.20
N GLN A 61 -17.44 4.68 4.44
CA GLN A 61 -17.21 3.26 4.71
C GLN A 61 -16.33 3.06 5.95
N GLY A 62 -15.35 3.94 6.16
CA GLY A 62 -14.49 3.93 7.35
C GLY A 62 -14.98 4.78 8.52
N ALA A 63 -15.88 5.73 8.25
CA ALA A 63 -16.49 6.62 9.24
C ALA A 63 -18.01 6.75 8.99
N PRO A 64 -18.83 5.80 9.48
CA PRO A 64 -20.27 5.76 9.19
C PRO A 64 -21.10 6.97 9.65
N ASN A 65 -20.54 7.80 10.54
CA ASN A 65 -21.12 9.07 11.00
C ASN A 65 -20.69 10.27 10.14
N VAL A 66 -20.13 10.03 8.95
CA VAL A 66 -19.76 11.07 7.99
C VAL A 66 -20.57 10.87 6.71
N THR A 67 -21.11 11.97 6.20
CA THR A 67 -21.71 12.03 4.87
C THR A 67 -20.86 12.91 3.97
N THR A 68 -20.83 12.59 2.68
CA THR A 68 -20.05 13.34 1.69
C THR A 68 -20.92 13.82 0.55
N GLU A 69 -20.64 15.03 0.06
CA GLU A 69 -21.18 15.55 -1.19
C GLU A 69 -20.01 15.99 -2.07
N MET A 70 -20.07 15.73 -3.37
CA MET A 70 -19.07 16.23 -4.32
C MET A 70 -19.69 17.29 -5.23
N VAL A 71 -18.97 18.39 -5.41
CA VAL A 71 -19.32 19.48 -6.33
C VAL A 71 -18.18 19.75 -7.31
N ARG A 72 -18.54 20.30 -8.47
CA ARG A 72 -17.63 20.59 -9.59
C ARG A 72 -17.43 22.09 -9.86
N SER A 73 -18.15 22.91 -9.11
CA SER A 73 -18.05 24.36 -9.13
C SER A 73 -18.04 24.85 -7.68
N TRP A 74 -17.70 26.12 -7.47
CA TRP A 74 -17.73 26.70 -6.13
C TRP A 74 -19.07 26.39 -5.43
N PRO A 75 -19.03 25.88 -4.18
CA PRO A 75 -20.23 25.55 -3.44
C PRO A 75 -21.22 26.71 -3.32
N SER A 76 -22.51 26.43 -3.42
CA SER A 76 -23.52 27.43 -3.05
C SER A 76 -23.48 27.71 -1.55
N ALA A 77 -23.98 28.88 -1.15
CA ALA A 77 -24.11 29.24 0.27
C ALA A 77 -24.89 28.18 1.09
N GLY A 78 -25.88 27.51 0.47
CA GLY A 78 -26.62 26.43 1.12
C GLY A 78 -25.79 25.17 1.35
N GLN A 79 -24.89 24.83 0.43
CA GLN A 79 -23.94 23.72 0.57
C GLN A 79 -22.89 24.06 1.64
N LEU A 80 -22.30 25.26 1.62
CA LEU A 80 -21.35 25.71 2.65
C LEU A 80 -21.98 25.81 4.04
N ALA A 81 -23.25 26.20 4.13
CA ALA A 81 -23.95 26.24 5.41
C ALA A 81 -24.08 24.85 6.04
N LYS A 82 -24.31 23.81 5.24
CA LYS A 82 -24.44 22.42 5.69
C LYS A 82 -23.11 21.73 6.00
N ALA A 83 -22.05 22.06 5.26
CA ALA A 83 -20.75 21.40 5.40
C ALA A 83 -20.06 21.76 6.73
N ASP A 84 -19.45 20.80 7.39
CA ASP A 84 -18.56 20.98 8.55
C ASP A 84 -17.10 21.11 8.12
N ALA A 85 -16.76 20.55 6.96
CA ALA A 85 -15.47 20.75 6.31
C ALA A 85 -15.60 20.82 4.79
N LEU A 86 -14.69 21.55 4.15
CA LEU A 86 -14.52 21.64 2.70
C LEU A 86 -13.17 21.05 2.31
N VAL A 87 -13.18 20.07 1.41
CA VAL A 87 -11.99 19.55 0.73
C VAL A 87 -11.89 20.23 -0.64
N ILE A 88 -10.76 20.84 -0.94
CA ILE A 88 -10.44 21.37 -2.28
C ILE A 88 -9.32 20.52 -2.86
N TYR A 89 -9.65 19.77 -3.91
CA TYR A 89 -8.67 19.05 -4.73
C TYR A 89 -8.80 19.56 -6.16
N ALA A 90 -7.88 20.44 -6.55
CA ALA A 90 -7.94 21.20 -7.78
C ALA A 90 -6.55 21.70 -8.19
N ASP A 91 -6.49 22.34 -9.37
CA ASP A 91 -5.33 23.16 -9.74
C ASP A 91 -5.17 24.37 -8.81
N GLY A 92 -3.95 24.91 -8.77
CA GLY A 92 -3.59 26.09 -8.01
C GLY A 92 -3.52 27.38 -8.82
N TRP A 93 -3.01 28.41 -8.16
CA TRP A 93 -2.73 29.72 -8.75
C TRP A 93 -3.91 30.29 -9.53
N ALA A 94 -3.72 30.78 -10.76
CA ALA A 94 -4.79 31.42 -11.54
C ALA A 94 -6.01 30.51 -11.80
N LYS A 95 -5.85 29.19 -11.68
CA LYS A 95 -6.93 28.20 -11.83
C LYS A 95 -7.54 27.76 -10.50
N HIS A 96 -7.05 28.27 -9.38
CA HIS A 96 -7.55 27.90 -8.06
C HIS A 96 -9.03 28.32 -7.91
N PRO A 97 -9.93 27.39 -7.54
CA PRO A 97 -11.36 27.70 -7.51
C PRO A 97 -11.75 28.71 -6.41
N ALA A 98 -10.92 28.91 -5.39
CA ALA A 98 -11.15 29.88 -4.33
C ALA A 98 -10.63 31.31 -4.61
N ASN A 99 -10.03 31.58 -5.77
CA ASN A 99 -9.42 32.89 -6.08
C ASN A 99 -10.36 34.08 -5.78
N ASP A 100 -11.62 33.96 -6.22
CA ASP A 100 -12.64 35.01 -6.07
C ASP A 100 -13.53 34.81 -4.83
N HIS A 101 -13.18 33.87 -3.94
CA HIS A 101 -14.05 33.43 -2.84
C HIS A 101 -13.35 33.45 -1.46
N LEU A 102 -12.22 34.14 -1.34
CA LEU A 102 -11.45 34.19 -0.08
C LEU A 102 -12.26 34.74 1.11
N ASP A 103 -13.10 35.75 0.89
CA ASP A 103 -13.94 36.31 1.95
C ASP A 103 -15.03 35.33 2.43
N GLU A 104 -15.64 34.61 1.48
CA GLU A 104 -16.64 33.57 1.79
C GLU A 104 -16.01 32.39 2.52
N LEU A 105 -14.84 31.95 2.06
CA LEU A 105 -14.08 30.89 2.72
C LEU A 105 -13.63 31.30 4.12
N LYS A 106 -13.20 32.56 4.29
CA LYS A 106 -12.89 33.12 5.61
C LYS A 106 -14.11 33.07 6.52
N GLN A 107 -15.28 33.53 6.06
CA GLN A 107 -16.51 33.47 6.86
C GLN A 107 -16.88 32.03 7.24
N PHE A 108 -16.73 31.09 6.31
CA PHE A 108 -16.95 29.66 6.55
C PHE A 108 -16.02 29.14 7.65
N MET A 109 -14.71 29.38 7.56
CA MET A 109 -13.74 28.87 8.52
C MET A 109 -13.82 29.58 9.88
N ASP A 110 -14.07 30.89 9.92
CA ASP A 110 -14.26 31.65 11.17
C ASP A 110 -15.49 31.17 11.96
N SER A 111 -16.42 30.45 11.32
CA SER A 111 -17.53 29.77 12.01
C SER A 111 -17.13 28.45 12.68
N GLY A 112 -15.84 28.10 12.67
CA GLY A 112 -15.30 26.89 13.32
C GLY A 112 -15.11 25.70 12.38
N LYS A 113 -15.36 25.88 11.08
CA LYS A 113 -15.39 24.80 10.08
C LYS A 113 -14.02 24.50 9.48
N GLY A 114 -13.86 23.28 8.97
CA GLY A 114 -12.59 22.74 8.48
C GLY A 114 -12.30 23.02 7.01
N LEU A 115 -11.03 23.17 6.65
CA LEU A 115 -10.56 23.24 5.26
C LEU A 115 -9.45 22.23 5.01
N ILE A 116 -9.57 21.48 3.93
CA ILE A 116 -8.53 20.56 3.45
C ILE A 116 -8.12 20.99 2.05
N VAL A 117 -6.82 21.21 1.83
CA VAL A 117 -6.28 21.59 0.51
C VAL A 117 -5.27 20.56 0.03
N LEU A 118 -5.51 20.01 -1.15
CA LEU A 118 -4.74 18.89 -1.69
C LEU A 118 -3.98 19.28 -2.95
N HIS A 119 -2.73 18.82 -3.03
CA HIS A 119 -1.80 19.03 -4.14
C HIS A 119 -1.66 20.51 -4.52
N TRP A 120 -1.99 20.87 -5.76
CA TRP A 120 -1.81 22.22 -6.27
C TRP A 120 -2.78 23.24 -5.66
N ALA A 121 -3.91 22.79 -5.12
CA ALA A 121 -4.82 23.63 -4.35
C ALA A 121 -4.19 24.20 -3.07
N THR A 122 -2.97 23.80 -2.70
CA THR A 122 -2.20 24.43 -1.62
C THR A 122 -1.75 25.86 -1.95
N GLY A 123 -1.76 26.29 -3.22
CA GLY A 123 -1.35 27.63 -3.63
C GLY A 123 -2.39 28.41 -4.43
N ILE A 124 -2.48 29.71 -4.16
CA ILE A 124 -3.44 30.63 -4.80
C ILE A 124 -2.76 31.60 -5.78
N VAL A 125 -3.51 32.34 -6.60
CA VAL A 125 -2.92 33.38 -7.46
C VAL A 125 -2.49 34.59 -6.62
N ALA A 126 -1.30 35.13 -6.90
CA ALA A 126 -0.91 36.42 -6.36
C ALA A 126 -1.69 37.55 -7.05
N ARG A 127 -1.87 38.68 -6.39
CA ARG A 127 -2.44 39.87 -7.01
C ARG A 127 -1.54 40.43 -8.11
N ASP A 128 -0.22 40.35 -7.92
CA ASP A 128 0.78 40.60 -8.96
C ASP A 128 1.52 39.29 -9.31
N GLU A 129 1.00 38.58 -10.30
CA GLU A 129 1.59 37.34 -10.82
C GLU A 129 3.00 37.52 -11.38
N SER A 130 3.37 38.75 -11.77
CA SER A 130 4.69 39.03 -12.33
C SER A 130 5.76 39.19 -11.25
N SER A 131 5.36 39.41 -9.99
CA SER A 131 6.28 39.53 -8.88
C SER A 131 6.95 38.19 -8.58
N LYS A 132 8.27 38.24 -8.42
CA LYS A 132 9.11 37.11 -7.97
C LYS A 132 9.27 37.05 -6.45
N GLU A 133 8.70 38.02 -5.75
CA GLU A 133 8.67 38.10 -4.29
C GLU A 133 7.22 38.33 -3.88
N GLN A 134 6.59 37.27 -3.38
CA GLN A 134 5.14 37.24 -3.12
C GLN A 134 4.82 37.15 -1.63
N LYS A 135 5.82 37.21 -0.73
CA LYS A 135 5.62 37.10 0.71
C LYS A 135 4.65 38.14 1.28
N ASP A 136 4.60 39.33 0.68
CA ASP A 136 3.79 40.46 1.13
C ASP A 136 2.54 40.65 0.24
N ASP A 137 2.30 39.74 -0.70
CA ASP A 137 1.13 39.80 -1.57
C ASP A 137 -0.15 39.60 -0.75
N PRO A 138 -1.17 40.46 -0.93
CA PRO A 138 -2.38 40.42 -0.10
C PRO A 138 -3.19 39.13 -0.26
N ASN A 139 -3.24 38.53 -1.46
CA ASN A 139 -3.96 37.27 -1.68
C ASN A 139 -3.23 36.12 -0.99
N ARG A 140 -1.90 36.08 -1.13
CA ARG A 140 -1.03 35.08 -0.48
C ARG A 140 -1.08 35.18 1.05
N ILE A 141 -1.10 36.38 1.60
CA ILE A 141 -1.27 36.61 3.05
C ILE A 141 -2.65 36.11 3.50
N ALA A 142 -3.71 36.48 2.79
CA ALA A 142 -5.07 36.05 3.12
C ALA A 142 -5.18 34.52 3.09
N TRP A 143 -4.60 33.89 2.08
CA TRP A 143 -4.55 32.44 1.94
C TRP A 143 -3.81 31.76 3.09
N ARG A 144 -2.59 32.19 3.43
CA ARG A 144 -1.83 31.63 4.56
C ARG A 144 -2.53 31.78 5.90
N LYS A 145 -3.37 32.80 6.11
CA LYS A 145 -4.20 32.92 7.32
C LYS A 145 -5.32 31.87 7.38
N LEU A 146 -5.76 31.36 6.23
CA LEU A 146 -6.76 30.31 6.14
C LEU A 146 -6.12 28.93 6.23
N VAL A 147 -5.06 28.67 5.45
CA VAL A 147 -4.49 27.33 5.32
C VAL A 147 -3.21 27.08 6.10
N GLY A 148 -2.56 28.10 6.65
CA GLY A 148 -1.34 27.97 7.46
C GLY A 148 -0.04 27.96 6.64
N ALA A 149 0.00 27.27 5.50
CA ALA A 149 1.13 27.26 4.58
C ALA A 149 0.69 27.31 3.11
N ASP A 150 1.56 27.83 2.24
CA ASP A 150 1.28 28.14 0.84
C ASP A 150 2.40 27.67 -0.09
N PHE A 151 2.02 27.07 -1.22
CA PHE A 151 2.88 26.90 -2.38
C PHE A 151 3.00 28.23 -3.16
N GLU A 152 3.94 29.04 -2.70
CA GLU A 152 4.23 30.37 -3.24
C GLU A 152 5.17 30.28 -4.45
N ALA A 153 4.75 30.86 -5.58
CA ALA A 153 5.55 30.89 -6.80
C ALA A 153 6.90 31.59 -6.55
N PHE A 154 7.98 31.08 -7.15
CA PHE A 154 9.36 31.59 -7.01
C PHE A 154 9.99 31.41 -5.61
N PHE A 155 9.22 30.95 -4.62
CA PHE A 155 9.70 30.64 -3.29
C PHE A 155 9.71 29.12 -3.06
N SER A 156 8.57 28.47 -3.28
CA SER A 156 8.37 27.04 -3.05
C SER A 156 8.89 26.20 -4.21
N ILE A 157 9.10 24.91 -3.93
CA ILE A 157 9.65 23.97 -4.89
C ILE A 157 8.65 22.85 -5.17
N SER A 158 8.41 22.59 -6.44
CA SER A 158 7.71 21.41 -6.94
C SER A 158 8.70 20.51 -7.69
N ASN A 159 8.76 19.23 -7.33
CA ASN A 159 9.47 18.23 -8.12
C ASN A 159 8.91 16.83 -7.87
N HIS A 160 9.16 15.92 -8.82
CA HIS A 160 8.77 14.52 -8.81
C HIS A 160 9.93 13.68 -8.28
N TYR A 161 9.76 13.03 -7.14
CA TYR A 161 10.78 12.22 -6.50
C TYR A 161 10.15 11.22 -5.52
N THR A 162 10.97 10.30 -5.00
CA THR A 162 10.55 9.44 -3.89
C THR A 162 10.78 10.20 -2.59
N ALA A 163 9.70 10.63 -1.95
CA ALA A 163 9.74 11.21 -0.61
C ALA A 163 9.67 10.09 0.42
N GLU A 164 10.54 10.13 1.42
CA GLU A 164 10.58 9.18 2.53
C GLU A 164 10.03 9.86 3.79
N PHE A 165 9.03 9.23 4.42
CA PHE A 165 8.38 9.71 5.63
C PHE A 165 8.62 8.72 6.76
N MET A 166 9.48 9.13 7.68
CA MET A 166 9.91 8.30 8.81
C MET A 166 9.36 8.90 10.11
N GLU A 167 8.98 8.03 11.04
CA GLU A 167 8.56 8.41 12.39
C GLU A 167 7.48 9.52 12.42
N PRO A 168 6.26 9.26 11.87
CA PRO A 168 5.18 10.24 11.89
C PRO A 168 4.94 10.81 13.31
N PRO A 169 4.70 12.13 13.44
CA PRO A 169 4.54 12.76 14.74
C PRO A 169 3.25 12.32 15.41
N ALA A 170 3.20 12.46 16.73
CA ALA A 170 1.97 12.27 17.49
C ALA A 170 0.99 13.42 17.19
N HIS A 171 0.05 13.18 16.29
CA HIS A 171 -1.03 14.09 15.95
C HIS A 171 -2.26 13.27 15.52
N PRO A 172 -3.51 13.68 15.81
CA PRO A 172 -4.70 12.93 15.42
C PRO A 172 -4.75 12.58 13.92
N VAL A 173 -4.31 13.49 13.05
CA VAL A 173 -4.22 13.27 11.60
C VAL A 173 -3.29 12.09 11.23
N MET A 174 -2.31 11.78 12.08
CA MET A 174 -1.34 10.71 11.87
C MET A 174 -1.70 9.41 12.60
N ASN A 175 -2.87 9.33 13.25
CA ASN A 175 -3.30 8.10 13.92
C ASN A 175 -3.34 6.93 12.94
N GLY A 176 -2.63 5.85 13.29
CA GLY A 176 -2.52 4.63 12.47
C GLY A 176 -1.75 4.79 11.16
N VAL A 177 -1.09 5.93 10.93
CA VAL A 177 -0.19 6.15 9.79
C VAL A 177 1.23 5.74 10.21
N GLY A 178 1.81 4.75 9.53
CA GLY A 178 3.17 4.27 9.78
C GLY A 178 4.21 5.05 8.97
N SER A 179 5.47 4.59 9.02
CA SER A 179 6.51 5.08 8.10
C SER A 179 6.29 4.52 6.69
N PHE A 180 6.50 5.36 5.68
CA PHE A 180 6.30 4.99 4.28
C PHE A 180 7.09 5.90 3.34
N ASP A 181 7.30 5.45 2.12
CA ASP A 181 7.76 6.23 1.00
C ASP A 181 6.63 6.46 -0.02
N LEU A 182 6.79 7.52 -0.82
CA LEU A 182 5.86 7.91 -1.86
C LEU A 182 6.60 8.51 -3.05
N PHE A 183 6.48 7.91 -4.23
CA PHE A 183 6.85 8.58 -5.48
C PHE A 183 5.69 9.46 -5.96
N ASP A 184 5.86 10.78 -5.83
CA ASP A 184 4.86 11.77 -6.20
C ASP A 184 5.51 13.14 -6.45
N GLU A 185 4.72 14.14 -6.81
CA GLU A 185 5.15 15.54 -6.87
C GLU A 185 4.91 16.24 -5.53
N CYS A 186 5.66 15.87 -4.50
CA CYS A 186 5.56 16.49 -3.18
C CYS A 186 6.28 17.84 -3.15
N TYR A 187 5.53 18.94 -3.01
CA TYR A 187 6.12 20.27 -2.86
C TYR A 187 6.78 20.45 -1.49
N TYR A 188 7.78 21.32 -1.45
CA TYR A 188 8.51 21.66 -0.23
C TYR A 188 9.05 23.09 -0.29
N HIS A 189 9.75 23.51 0.76
CA HIS A 189 10.15 24.91 0.95
C HIS A 189 8.94 25.85 0.93
N LEU A 190 7.88 25.47 1.64
CA LEU A 190 6.61 26.19 1.68
C LEU A 190 6.75 27.50 2.47
N ARG A 191 5.91 28.49 2.13
CA ARG A 191 5.79 29.71 2.91
C ARG A 191 4.70 29.52 3.96
N ASP A 192 5.07 29.47 5.24
CA ASP A 192 4.11 29.30 6.33
C ASP A 192 3.84 30.57 7.14
N ALA A 193 2.81 30.48 7.98
CA ALA A 193 2.42 31.47 8.98
C ALA A 193 3.21 31.34 10.30
N GLY A 194 4.21 30.44 10.36
CA GLY A 194 5.10 30.24 11.51
C GLY A 194 4.55 29.37 12.65
N THR A 195 3.34 28.80 12.53
CA THR A 195 2.62 28.11 13.62
C THR A 195 1.94 26.81 13.20
N VAL A 196 2.32 26.22 12.06
CA VAL A 196 1.75 24.95 11.59
C VAL A 196 2.43 23.76 12.24
N ASP A 197 1.66 22.71 12.51
CA ASP A 197 2.17 21.40 12.89
C ASP A 197 2.61 20.66 11.63
N ARG A 198 3.91 20.40 11.49
CA ARG A 198 4.49 19.68 10.35
C ARG A 198 4.23 18.18 10.53
N LEU A 199 3.49 17.57 9.61
CA LEU A 199 3.02 16.19 9.75
C LEU A 199 3.84 15.19 8.93
N LEU A 200 4.16 15.54 7.69
CA LEU A 200 5.03 14.75 6.82
C LEU A 200 6.29 15.56 6.53
N THR A 201 7.32 15.36 7.35
CA THR A 201 8.64 15.96 7.17
C THR A 201 9.48 15.15 6.19
N LEU A 202 10.36 15.82 5.46
CA LEU A 202 11.17 15.20 4.41
C LEU A 202 12.52 15.92 4.23
N HIS A 203 13.47 15.20 3.63
CA HIS A 203 14.79 15.71 3.25
C HIS A 203 15.02 15.46 1.75
N PRO A 204 14.55 16.35 0.86
CA PRO A 204 14.69 16.13 -0.57
C PRO A 204 16.18 16.16 -0.95
N PRO A 205 16.63 15.32 -1.89
CA PRO A 205 17.99 15.41 -2.40
C PRO A 205 18.24 16.79 -3.03
N VAL A 206 19.42 17.39 -2.82
CA VAL A 206 19.81 18.66 -3.46
C VAL A 206 19.70 18.59 -4.99
N ALA A 207 19.92 17.41 -5.57
CA ALA A 207 19.76 17.14 -7.00
C ALA A 207 18.33 17.36 -7.53
N THR A 208 17.33 17.47 -6.65
CA THR A 208 15.96 17.82 -7.03
C THR A 208 15.76 19.31 -7.31
N ILE A 209 16.80 20.15 -7.18
CA ILE A 209 16.72 21.57 -7.56
C ILE A 209 17.79 21.89 -8.60
N GLU A 210 17.36 22.15 -9.84
CA GLU A 210 18.22 22.72 -10.89
C GLU A 210 18.54 24.19 -10.62
N GLU A 211 19.62 24.72 -11.21
CA GLU A 211 20.00 26.14 -11.16
C GLU A 211 18.98 27.11 -11.80
N GLY A 212 18.96 28.36 -11.35
CA GLY A 212 18.06 29.42 -11.84
C GLY A 212 16.73 29.56 -11.10
N LEU A 213 16.03 30.69 -11.32
CA LEU A 213 14.78 31.03 -10.66
C LEU A 213 13.59 30.83 -11.60
N THR A 214 12.64 29.98 -11.20
CA THR A 214 11.35 29.78 -11.91
C THR A 214 10.21 29.73 -10.89
N PRO A 215 8.94 29.83 -11.32
CA PRO A 215 7.80 29.73 -10.41
C PRO A 215 7.75 28.45 -9.56
N TYR A 216 8.40 27.36 -10.01
CA TYR A 216 8.30 26.03 -9.40
C TYR A 216 9.60 25.55 -8.72
N ARG A 217 10.69 26.30 -8.80
CA ARG A 217 12.03 25.84 -8.37
C ARG A 217 12.57 26.58 -7.15
N GLY A 218 11.74 27.42 -6.54
CA GLY A 218 12.13 28.27 -5.43
C GLY A 218 13.27 29.23 -5.77
N ASN A 219 13.86 29.81 -4.73
CA ASN A 219 14.96 30.77 -4.81
C ASN A 219 16.29 30.16 -4.34
N ASP A 220 17.39 30.92 -4.41
CA ASP A 220 18.71 30.43 -4.00
C ASP A 220 18.77 30.04 -2.51
N TYR A 221 17.93 30.65 -1.67
CA TYR A 221 17.81 30.28 -0.26
C TYR A 221 17.29 28.85 -0.10
N ALA A 222 16.32 28.44 -0.92
CA ALA A 222 15.80 27.07 -0.90
C ALA A 222 16.91 26.03 -1.20
N ARG A 223 17.80 26.30 -2.16
CA ARG A 223 18.96 25.43 -2.43
C ARG A 223 19.92 25.34 -1.24
N VAL A 224 20.22 26.47 -0.61
CA VAL A 224 21.08 26.52 0.59
C VAL A 224 20.44 25.74 1.74
N SER A 225 19.13 25.89 1.96
CA SER A 225 18.36 25.16 2.97
C SER A 225 18.50 23.64 2.79
N LEU A 226 18.33 23.15 1.57
CA LEU A 226 18.52 21.72 1.26
C LEU A 226 19.98 21.27 1.40
N ALA A 227 20.94 22.08 0.96
CA ALA A 227 22.37 21.76 1.12
C ALA A 227 22.78 21.65 2.59
N ASN A 228 22.16 22.45 3.46
CA ASN A 228 22.31 22.41 4.91
C ASN A 228 21.52 21.27 5.58
N LYS A 229 20.73 20.50 4.81
CA LYS A 229 19.83 19.45 5.29
C LYS A 229 18.78 19.96 6.28
N GLU A 230 18.36 21.22 6.11
CA GLU A 230 17.24 21.75 6.89
C GLU A 230 15.97 20.94 6.61
N GLU A 231 15.23 20.62 7.66
CA GLU A 231 13.98 19.87 7.57
C GLU A 231 12.95 20.63 6.74
N GLN A 232 12.39 19.95 5.74
CA GLN A 232 11.25 20.41 4.97
C GLN A 232 10.02 19.57 5.32
N TYR A 233 8.86 19.94 4.80
CA TYR A 233 7.63 19.17 4.97
C TYR A 233 6.69 19.37 3.78
N CYS A 234 5.79 18.42 3.57
CA CYS A 234 4.80 18.43 2.48
C CYS A 234 3.35 18.19 2.97
N ALA A 235 3.16 17.95 4.28
CA ALA A 235 1.84 17.93 4.90
C ALA A 235 1.88 18.65 6.25
N TRP A 236 0.80 19.34 6.59
CA TRP A 236 0.70 20.09 7.84
C TRP A 236 -0.74 20.18 8.34
N ALA A 237 -0.87 20.39 9.65
CA ALA A 237 -2.10 20.79 10.31
C ALA A 237 -1.96 22.22 10.84
N TYR A 238 -3.08 22.94 10.90
CA TYR A 238 -3.14 24.31 11.38
C TYR A 238 -4.44 24.56 12.14
N ASP A 239 -4.35 24.65 13.47
CA ASP A 239 -5.42 25.20 14.30
C ASP A 239 -5.41 26.73 14.17
N ARG A 240 -6.42 27.29 13.50
CA ARG A 240 -6.46 28.71 13.20
C ARG A 240 -6.72 29.53 14.46
N PRO A 241 -6.02 30.66 14.67
CA PRO A 241 -6.30 31.59 15.77
C PRO A 241 -7.74 32.12 15.78
N GLU A 242 -8.34 32.34 14.62
CA GLU A 242 -9.71 32.84 14.46
C GLU A 242 -10.78 31.74 14.55
N GLY A 243 -10.39 30.48 14.74
CA GLY A 243 -11.27 29.32 14.76
C GLY A 243 -11.27 28.54 13.43
N GLY A 244 -11.72 27.29 13.52
CA GLY A 244 -11.61 26.32 12.43
C GLY A 244 -10.22 25.72 12.32
N ARG A 245 -10.11 24.69 11.48
CA ARG A 245 -8.89 23.89 11.30
C ARG A 245 -8.57 23.78 9.82
N ALA A 246 -7.30 23.82 9.48
CA ALA A 246 -6.83 23.56 8.13
C ALA A 246 -5.84 22.39 8.09
N PHE A 247 -5.97 21.57 7.06
CA PHE A 247 -4.96 20.58 6.70
C PHE A 247 -4.52 20.82 5.26
N GLY A 248 -3.21 20.76 5.02
CA GLY A 248 -2.65 20.81 3.69
C GLY A 248 -1.77 19.61 3.42
N PHE A 249 -1.83 19.10 2.20
CA PHE A 249 -0.94 18.07 1.69
C PHE A 249 -0.62 18.34 0.24
N THR A 250 0.66 18.45 -0.10
CA THR A 250 1.09 18.82 -1.46
C THR A 250 1.25 17.63 -2.39
N GLY A 251 1.20 16.39 -1.90
CA GLY A 251 1.16 15.20 -2.76
C GLY A 251 -0.23 14.99 -3.38
N GLY A 252 -0.40 13.93 -4.17
CA GLY A 252 -1.61 13.68 -4.93
C GLY A 252 -1.55 14.20 -6.37
N HIS A 253 -0.36 14.35 -6.96
CA HIS A 253 -0.24 14.63 -8.40
C HIS A 253 -0.73 13.43 -9.21
N TYR A 254 -0.24 12.25 -8.83
CA TYR A 254 -0.61 11.00 -9.46
C TYR A 254 -1.86 10.41 -8.81
N HIS A 255 -2.86 10.10 -9.63
CA HIS A 255 -4.10 9.44 -9.20
C HIS A 255 -3.82 8.15 -8.42
N TRP A 256 -2.78 7.44 -8.82
CA TRP A 256 -2.36 6.16 -8.26
C TRP A 256 -1.87 6.27 -6.81
N SER A 257 -1.43 7.46 -6.37
CA SER A 257 -1.01 7.70 -4.98
C SER A 257 -2.14 7.44 -3.97
N TRP A 258 -3.41 7.53 -4.39
CA TRP A 258 -4.56 7.20 -3.53
C TRP A 258 -4.66 5.70 -3.18
N ALA A 259 -3.89 4.84 -3.86
CA ALA A 259 -3.74 3.43 -3.51
C ALA A 259 -2.73 3.19 -2.39
N ARG A 260 -1.97 4.22 -1.96
CA ARG A 260 -1.05 4.16 -0.83
C ARG A 260 -1.86 4.32 0.45
N ASP A 261 -1.96 3.26 1.24
CA ASP A 261 -2.84 3.22 2.41
C ASP A 261 -2.50 4.31 3.44
N GLU A 262 -1.21 4.59 3.63
CA GLU A 262 -0.72 5.62 4.54
C GLU A 262 -1.16 7.03 4.11
N VAL A 263 -1.09 7.33 2.81
CA VAL A 263 -1.54 8.61 2.25
C VAL A 263 -3.05 8.76 2.38
N ARG A 264 -3.80 7.72 1.99
CA ARG A 264 -5.26 7.74 2.04
C ARG A 264 -5.74 7.89 3.48
N LYS A 265 -5.19 7.12 4.41
CA LYS A 265 -5.53 7.19 5.85
C LYS A 265 -5.26 8.56 6.43
N MET A 266 -4.09 9.17 6.14
CA MET A 266 -3.78 10.53 6.59
C MET A 266 -4.86 11.53 6.12
N VAL A 267 -5.24 11.49 4.84
CA VAL A 267 -6.27 12.41 4.30
C VAL A 267 -7.65 12.15 4.93
N MET A 268 -8.03 10.88 5.15
CA MET A 268 -9.29 10.56 5.84
C MET A 268 -9.31 11.04 7.30
N ASN A 269 -8.20 10.86 8.00
CA ASN A 269 -8.02 11.38 9.35
C ASN A 269 -8.11 12.91 9.37
N ALA A 270 -7.51 13.58 8.38
CA ALA A 270 -7.58 15.03 8.22
C ALA A 270 -9.03 15.51 8.01
N CYS A 271 -9.83 14.80 7.22
CA CYS A 271 -11.25 15.10 7.04
C CYS A 271 -12.02 15.08 8.38
N LEU A 272 -11.85 14.04 9.19
CA LEU A 272 -12.48 13.96 10.52
C LEU A 272 -11.97 15.07 11.45
N TRP A 273 -10.65 15.23 11.55
CA TRP A 273 -10.02 16.20 12.44
C TRP A 273 -10.42 17.63 12.12
N ALA A 274 -10.44 18.00 10.83
CA ALA A 274 -10.83 19.32 10.37
C ALA A 274 -12.33 19.58 10.56
N ALA A 275 -13.18 18.55 10.42
CA ALA A 275 -14.61 18.62 10.74
C ALA A 275 -14.91 18.64 12.25
N GLY A 276 -13.88 18.58 13.11
CA GLY A 276 -14.03 18.62 14.57
C GLY A 276 -14.42 17.27 15.20
N LEU A 277 -14.33 16.17 14.45
CA LEU A 277 -14.56 14.82 14.96
C LEU A 277 -13.30 14.21 15.58
N ASP A 278 -13.48 13.25 16.47
CA ASP A 278 -12.40 12.44 17.01
C ASP A 278 -11.87 11.49 15.93
N VAL A 279 -10.54 11.46 15.74
CA VAL A 279 -9.89 10.50 14.85
C VAL A 279 -9.62 9.21 15.63
N PRO A 280 -10.09 8.03 15.16
CA PRO A 280 -9.79 6.75 15.80
C PRO A 280 -8.29 6.54 16.01
N GLN A 281 -7.88 5.85 17.08
CA GLN A 281 -6.46 5.65 17.38
C GLN A 281 -5.73 4.84 16.28
N GLY A 282 -6.43 3.92 15.61
CA GLY A 282 -5.92 3.18 14.44
C GLY A 282 -6.05 3.92 13.10
N GLY A 283 -6.54 5.16 13.13
CA GLY A 283 -6.97 5.93 11.96
C GLY A 283 -8.29 5.42 11.38
N VAL A 284 -8.81 6.15 10.40
CA VAL A 284 -9.96 5.71 9.59
C VAL A 284 -9.53 4.52 8.73
N ASP A 285 -10.26 3.41 8.82
CA ASP A 285 -10.01 2.21 8.04
C ASP A 285 -10.91 2.20 6.80
N THR A 286 -10.31 2.36 5.61
CA THR A 286 -11.06 2.31 4.35
C THR A 286 -10.47 1.22 3.44
N PRO A 287 -11.32 0.54 2.65
CA PRO A 287 -10.83 -0.38 1.63
C PRO A 287 -9.79 0.29 0.72
N ARG A 288 -8.77 -0.47 0.34
CA ARG A 288 -7.81 -0.06 -0.68
C ARG A 288 -8.45 -0.16 -2.06
N PRO A 289 -8.51 0.93 -2.84
CA PRO A 289 -9.02 0.86 -4.20
C PRO A 289 -8.14 -0.05 -5.05
N ASP A 290 -8.77 -0.99 -5.73
CA ASP A 290 -8.09 -1.87 -6.69
C ASP A 290 -7.85 -1.16 -8.03
N ALA A 291 -7.14 -1.83 -8.94
CA ALA A 291 -6.85 -1.29 -10.25
C ALA A 291 -8.09 -1.04 -11.12
N ALA A 292 -9.20 -1.77 -10.91
CA ALA A 292 -10.43 -1.54 -11.66
C ALA A 292 -11.10 -0.24 -11.18
N GLN A 293 -11.21 -0.05 -9.87
CA GLN A 293 -11.72 1.18 -9.25
C GLN A 293 -10.86 2.39 -9.61
N MET A 294 -9.53 2.24 -9.64
CA MET A 294 -8.60 3.29 -10.05
C MET A 294 -8.69 3.70 -11.53
N LEU A 295 -9.19 2.80 -12.39
CA LEU A 295 -9.41 3.11 -13.80
C LEU A 295 -10.80 3.68 -14.06
N GLU A 296 -11.71 3.51 -13.10
CA GLU A 296 -13.05 4.09 -13.15
C GLU A 296 -12.97 5.63 -13.08
N ASN A 297 -13.89 6.30 -13.78
CA ASN A 297 -13.99 7.78 -13.78
C ASN A 297 -12.76 8.54 -14.34
N MET A 298 -11.81 7.84 -14.95
CA MET A 298 -10.72 8.46 -15.70
C MET A 298 -11.24 9.10 -17.00
N ASP A 299 -10.88 10.37 -17.22
CA ASP A 299 -11.42 11.23 -18.28
C ASP A 299 -10.66 11.15 -19.62
N ALA A 300 -9.42 10.69 -19.58
CA ALA A 300 -8.53 10.61 -20.75
C ALA A 300 -8.54 9.21 -21.36
N ALA A 301 -8.22 9.11 -22.66
CA ALA A 301 -8.07 7.81 -23.31
C ALA A 301 -6.94 7.02 -22.65
N ASN A 302 -7.29 5.87 -22.06
CA ASN A 302 -6.33 4.95 -21.46
C ASN A 302 -5.25 4.58 -22.49
N PRO A 303 -3.94 4.85 -22.23
CA PRO A 303 -2.85 4.62 -23.17
C PRO A 303 -2.44 3.13 -23.30
N GLY A 304 -3.29 2.20 -22.84
CA GLY A 304 -3.09 0.76 -22.94
C GLY A 304 -2.79 0.06 -21.60
N TRP A 305 -3.09 0.71 -20.48
CA TRP A 305 -2.97 0.13 -19.15
C TRP A 305 -4.07 -0.90 -18.93
N THR A 306 -3.68 -2.11 -18.54
CA THR A 306 -4.62 -3.17 -18.16
C THR A 306 -4.80 -3.20 -16.65
N VAL A 307 -5.95 -3.70 -16.17
CA VAL A 307 -6.22 -3.92 -14.73
C VAL A 307 -5.07 -4.72 -14.08
N GLY A 308 -4.63 -5.81 -14.72
CA GLY A 308 -3.55 -6.64 -14.20
C GLY A 308 -2.19 -5.93 -14.14
N ALA A 309 -1.86 -5.11 -15.12
CA ALA A 309 -0.62 -4.33 -15.11
C ALA A 309 -0.65 -3.26 -14.02
N LEU A 310 -1.75 -2.50 -13.94
CA LEU A 310 -1.91 -1.47 -12.93
C LEU A 310 -1.92 -2.07 -11.54
N GLN A 311 -2.66 -3.16 -11.29
CA GLN A 311 -2.70 -3.80 -9.96
C GLN A 311 -1.30 -4.17 -9.49
N THR A 312 -0.46 -4.63 -10.39
CA THR A 312 0.93 -4.97 -10.09
C THR A 312 1.75 -3.74 -9.71
N ALA A 313 1.61 -2.65 -10.47
CA ALA A 313 2.28 -1.39 -10.13
C ALA A 313 1.77 -0.79 -8.81
N LEU A 314 0.47 -0.86 -8.53
CA LEU A 314 -0.09 -0.45 -7.25
C LEU A 314 0.47 -1.31 -6.11
N ASP A 315 0.54 -2.63 -6.29
CA ASP A 315 1.10 -3.55 -5.30
C ASP A 315 2.58 -3.26 -5.04
N VAL A 316 3.35 -2.94 -6.09
CA VAL A 316 4.75 -2.48 -6.01
C VAL A 316 4.87 -1.16 -5.24
N ALA A 317 4.00 -0.19 -5.52
CA ALA A 317 3.99 1.09 -4.82
C ALA A 317 3.66 0.94 -3.31
N GLN A 318 2.63 0.15 -2.97
CA GLN A 318 2.31 -0.17 -1.57
C GLN A 318 3.41 -0.97 -0.87
N ALA A 319 4.19 -1.75 -1.64
CA ALA A 319 5.35 -2.43 -1.09
C ALA A 319 6.47 -1.47 -0.69
N GLY A 320 6.39 -0.21 -1.08
CA GLY A 320 7.38 0.83 -0.80
C GLY A 320 8.49 0.85 -1.83
N SER A 321 8.10 0.81 -3.10
CA SER A 321 9.03 1.09 -4.19
C SER A 321 8.43 2.09 -5.14
N ALA A 322 9.31 2.97 -5.59
CA ALA A 322 8.97 4.00 -6.54
C ALA A 322 8.44 3.40 -7.84
N VAL A 323 7.23 3.78 -8.22
CA VAL A 323 6.73 3.62 -9.58
C VAL A 323 6.77 4.99 -10.24
N PRO A 324 7.60 5.19 -11.29
CA PRO A 324 7.72 6.49 -11.95
C PRO A 324 6.51 6.72 -12.86
N TRP A 325 5.34 6.98 -12.27
CA TRP A 325 4.05 7.06 -12.95
C TRP A 325 4.08 7.94 -14.20
N GLY A 326 4.74 9.10 -14.11
CA GLY A 326 4.89 10.06 -15.21
C GLY A 326 5.57 9.51 -16.46
N ALA A 327 6.42 8.48 -16.33
CA ALA A 327 7.07 7.83 -17.46
C ALA A 327 6.08 7.08 -18.37
N TYR A 328 4.90 6.74 -17.84
CA TYR A 328 3.88 5.93 -18.52
C TYR A 328 2.64 6.75 -18.91
N ASN A 329 2.66 8.07 -18.70
CA ASN A 329 1.52 8.97 -19.02
C ASN A 329 1.13 8.94 -20.51
N GLY A 330 2.06 8.59 -21.40
CA GLY A 330 1.84 8.53 -22.85
C GLY A 330 1.97 7.15 -23.47
N GLY A 331 2.12 6.09 -22.67
CA GLY A 331 2.41 4.74 -23.15
C GLY A 331 1.80 3.64 -22.28
N THR A 332 2.00 2.40 -22.71
CA THR A 332 1.60 1.24 -21.92
C THR A 332 2.37 1.21 -20.61
N LEU A 333 1.70 0.78 -19.54
CA LEU A 333 2.38 0.44 -18.31
C LEU A 333 3.18 -0.85 -18.56
N ASP A 334 4.45 -0.70 -18.92
CA ASP A 334 5.33 -1.81 -19.24
C ASP A 334 5.69 -2.58 -17.98
N VAL A 335 4.80 -3.49 -17.63
CA VAL A 335 5.12 -4.68 -16.85
C VAL A 335 5.54 -5.75 -17.87
N ALA A 336 6.68 -6.43 -17.65
CA ALA A 336 7.17 -7.44 -18.60
C ALA A 336 6.04 -8.44 -18.96
N PRO A 337 5.94 -8.99 -20.18
CA PRO A 337 4.89 -9.97 -20.45
C PRO A 337 5.09 -11.21 -19.57
N PHE A 338 3.99 -11.91 -19.27
CA PHE A 338 4.10 -13.24 -18.69
C PHE A 338 4.74 -14.19 -19.69
N VAL A 339 5.68 -14.99 -19.20
CA VAL A 339 6.33 -16.07 -19.93
C VAL A 339 5.87 -17.39 -19.32
N SER A 340 5.33 -18.29 -20.15
CA SER A 340 5.00 -19.63 -19.68
C SER A 340 6.27 -20.41 -19.34
N LEU A 341 6.28 -21.00 -18.15
CA LEU A 341 7.32 -21.92 -17.69
C LEU A 341 6.99 -23.38 -18.03
N PHE A 342 5.81 -23.65 -18.59
CA PHE A 342 5.37 -25.00 -18.94
C PHE A 342 4.67 -25.02 -20.31
N ASP A 343 5.11 -25.93 -21.17
CA ASP A 343 4.64 -26.06 -22.55
C ASP A 343 3.35 -26.91 -22.69
N GLY A 344 2.87 -27.51 -21.59
CA GLY A 344 1.72 -28.42 -21.58
C GLY A 344 2.02 -29.81 -22.15
N LYS A 345 3.28 -30.12 -22.49
CA LYS A 345 3.65 -31.32 -23.26
C LYS A 345 4.80 -32.10 -22.64
N SER A 346 5.76 -31.42 -22.02
CA SER A 346 6.99 -32.03 -21.54
C SER A 346 7.54 -31.31 -20.30
N LEU A 347 8.44 -31.98 -19.58
CA LEU A 347 9.23 -31.36 -18.51
C LEU A 347 10.49 -30.66 -19.07
N SER A 348 10.48 -30.26 -20.35
CA SER A 348 11.60 -29.53 -20.95
C SER A 348 11.82 -28.21 -20.21
N GLY A 349 13.08 -27.91 -19.87
CA GLY A 349 13.44 -26.75 -19.06
C GLY A 349 13.25 -26.94 -17.55
N TRP A 350 12.62 -28.03 -17.12
CA TRP A 350 12.51 -28.39 -15.71
C TRP A 350 13.57 -29.42 -15.32
N HIS A 351 14.09 -29.28 -14.11
CA HIS A 351 15.11 -30.14 -13.54
C HIS A 351 14.53 -30.99 -12.41
N VAL A 352 14.45 -32.29 -12.66
CA VAL A 352 14.18 -33.33 -11.64
C VAL A 352 15.52 -33.83 -11.11
N ARG A 353 15.61 -34.10 -9.81
CA ARG A 353 16.80 -34.71 -9.22
C ARG A 353 16.95 -36.15 -9.73
N GLU A 354 18.18 -36.56 -10.04
CA GLU A 354 18.49 -37.91 -10.50
C GLU A 354 17.93 -38.97 -9.52
N GLY A 355 17.20 -39.94 -10.05
CA GLY A 355 16.55 -41.02 -9.28
C GLY A 355 15.14 -40.70 -8.76
N GLU A 356 14.63 -39.48 -8.97
CA GLU A 356 13.28 -39.06 -8.57
C GLU A 356 12.30 -38.98 -9.76
N GLU A 357 12.74 -39.30 -10.97
CA GLU A 357 11.97 -39.16 -12.22
C GLU A 357 10.66 -39.96 -12.18
N LYS A 358 10.63 -41.09 -11.47
CA LYS A 358 9.41 -41.90 -11.34
C LYS A 358 8.24 -41.16 -10.68
N TRP A 359 8.51 -40.09 -9.93
CA TRP A 359 7.50 -39.30 -9.23
C TRP A 359 6.94 -38.17 -10.07
N TRP A 360 7.54 -37.85 -11.23
CA TRP A 360 7.19 -36.68 -12.03
C TRP A 360 6.86 -37.07 -13.47
N ARG A 361 5.75 -36.57 -13.99
CA ARG A 361 5.32 -36.82 -15.37
C ARG A 361 4.46 -35.69 -15.89
N VAL A 362 4.37 -35.57 -17.21
CA VAL A 362 3.31 -34.77 -17.84
C VAL A 362 2.18 -35.70 -18.23
N LYS A 363 0.96 -35.38 -17.80
CA LYS A 363 -0.25 -36.13 -18.13
C LYS A 363 -1.37 -35.14 -18.41
N ASP A 364 -2.11 -35.32 -19.50
CA ASP A 364 -3.29 -34.50 -19.84
C ASP A 364 -3.04 -32.97 -19.77
N GLY A 365 -1.86 -32.53 -20.19
CA GLY A 365 -1.49 -31.11 -20.20
C GLY A 365 -1.14 -30.53 -18.84
N VAL A 366 -0.88 -31.36 -17.82
CA VAL A 366 -0.49 -30.93 -16.46
C VAL A 366 0.83 -31.58 -16.06
N ILE A 367 1.63 -30.89 -15.24
CA ILE A 367 2.73 -31.50 -14.49
C ILE A 367 2.10 -32.24 -13.32
N GLU A 368 2.32 -33.55 -13.22
CA GLU A 368 1.84 -34.40 -12.13
C GLU A 368 3.03 -34.90 -11.29
N GLY A 369 2.96 -34.66 -9.98
CA GLY A 369 3.93 -35.10 -8.98
C GLY A 369 3.31 -36.08 -7.99
N GLY A 370 4.03 -37.15 -7.64
CA GLY A 370 3.62 -38.14 -6.63
C GLY A 370 3.00 -39.43 -7.20
N SER A 371 2.24 -40.16 -6.36
CA SER A 371 1.62 -41.44 -6.71
C SER A 371 0.36 -41.70 -5.89
N LEU A 372 -0.66 -42.28 -6.55
CA LEU A 372 -1.87 -42.78 -5.89
C LEU A 372 -1.67 -44.19 -5.29
N GLU A 373 -0.63 -44.91 -5.70
CA GLU A 373 -0.42 -46.32 -5.36
C GLU A 373 0.68 -46.49 -4.28
N GLU A 374 1.75 -45.71 -4.39
CA GLU A 374 2.93 -45.75 -3.52
C GLU A 374 3.05 -44.46 -2.71
N LYS A 375 3.58 -44.55 -1.48
CA LYS A 375 3.97 -43.35 -0.72
C LYS A 375 5.28 -42.81 -1.27
N VAL A 376 5.33 -41.50 -1.55
CA VAL A 376 6.59 -40.83 -1.85
C VAL A 376 7.47 -40.88 -0.59
N PRO A 377 8.72 -41.38 -0.66
CA PRO A 377 9.52 -41.72 0.52
C PRO A 377 10.01 -40.49 1.31
N HIS A 378 10.21 -39.37 0.64
CA HIS A 378 10.59 -38.07 1.19
C HIS A 378 10.08 -36.97 0.25
N ASN A 379 10.18 -35.70 0.65
CA ASN A 379 9.84 -34.59 -0.23
C ASN A 379 10.69 -34.66 -1.51
N THR A 380 10.04 -34.50 -2.66
CA THR A 380 10.69 -34.36 -3.96
C THR A 380 10.22 -33.07 -4.60
N PHE A 381 11.07 -32.48 -5.43
CA PHE A 381 10.80 -31.21 -6.09
C PHE A 381 11.25 -31.30 -7.54
N ILE A 382 10.57 -30.53 -8.40
CA ILE A 382 11.04 -30.21 -9.73
C ILE A 382 11.21 -28.69 -9.85
N THR A 383 12.30 -28.24 -10.45
CA THR A 383 12.73 -26.83 -10.41
C THR A 383 13.06 -26.29 -11.79
N ILE A 384 12.83 -25.00 -12.02
CA ILE A 384 13.42 -24.29 -13.17
C ILE A 384 14.86 -23.87 -12.79
N PRO A 385 15.89 -24.19 -13.60
CA PRO A 385 17.28 -23.88 -13.29
C PRO A 385 17.63 -22.41 -13.62
N ARG A 386 16.80 -21.48 -13.14
CA ARG A 386 16.97 -20.03 -13.30
C ARG A 386 16.63 -19.33 -11.99
N SER A 387 17.46 -18.36 -11.61
CA SER A 387 17.21 -17.51 -10.44
C SER A 387 16.28 -16.35 -10.80
N TYR A 388 15.29 -16.09 -9.94
CA TYR A 388 14.36 -14.97 -10.03
C TYR A 388 14.36 -14.17 -8.73
N GLY A 389 14.54 -12.84 -8.84
CA GLY A 389 14.48 -11.91 -7.71
C GLY A 389 13.08 -11.38 -7.48
N ASN A 390 12.74 -10.32 -8.21
CA ASN A 390 11.40 -9.73 -8.19
C ASN A 390 10.56 -10.28 -9.34
N PHE A 391 9.39 -10.84 -9.02
CA PHE A 391 8.50 -11.43 -10.01
C PHE A 391 7.05 -11.52 -9.52
N GLU A 392 6.13 -11.60 -10.47
CA GLU A 392 4.79 -12.15 -10.28
C GLU A 392 4.73 -13.52 -10.96
N LEU A 393 4.30 -14.52 -10.19
CA LEU A 393 4.11 -15.90 -10.62
C LEU A 393 2.61 -16.21 -10.54
N ARG A 394 2.09 -16.84 -11.58
CA ARG A 394 0.74 -17.43 -11.59
C ARG A 394 0.84 -18.90 -11.93
N LEU A 395 0.05 -19.71 -11.25
CA LEU A 395 -0.08 -21.13 -11.53
C LEU A 395 -1.40 -21.65 -10.97
N THR A 396 -1.85 -22.75 -11.54
CA THR A 396 -3.05 -23.45 -11.08
C THR A 396 -2.62 -24.79 -10.50
N MET A 397 -2.98 -25.06 -9.24
CA MET A 397 -2.62 -26.29 -8.51
C MET A 397 -3.87 -27.05 -8.07
N ARG A 398 -3.83 -28.38 -8.08
CA ARG A 398 -4.77 -29.21 -7.32
C ARG A 398 -4.09 -30.42 -6.70
N LEU A 399 -4.63 -30.88 -5.57
CA LEU A 399 -4.32 -32.18 -5.02
C LEU A 399 -5.40 -33.16 -5.47
N VAL A 400 -4.99 -34.31 -6.01
CA VAL A 400 -5.89 -35.42 -6.33
C VAL A 400 -5.63 -36.51 -5.33
N SER A 401 -6.66 -36.84 -4.55
CA SER A 401 -6.58 -37.89 -3.55
C SER A 401 -7.14 -39.20 -4.10
N GLY A 402 -6.39 -40.29 -3.95
CA GLY A 402 -6.96 -41.64 -4.02
C GLY A 402 -7.65 -42.02 -2.71
N GLU A 403 -8.11 -43.27 -2.58
CA GLU A 403 -8.60 -43.88 -1.33
C GLU A 403 -7.50 -44.09 -0.26
N GLY A 404 -6.42 -43.29 -0.32
CA GLY A 404 -5.18 -43.52 0.41
C GLY A 404 -5.03 -42.74 1.72
N GLU A 405 -4.30 -43.36 2.65
CA GLU A 405 -3.86 -42.81 3.94
C GLU A 405 -2.58 -41.95 3.81
N GLY A 406 -2.41 -41.00 4.74
CA GLY A 406 -1.16 -40.26 4.94
C GLY A 406 -1.29 -38.75 4.76
N PHE A 407 -0.17 -38.06 4.96
CA PHE A 407 -0.10 -36.59 4.94
C PHE A 407 -0.11 -36.07 3.49
N LYS A 408 -1.01 -35.15 3.19
CA LYS A 408 -1.24 -34.62 1.84
C LYS A 408 -0.95 -33.13 1.87
N ASN A 409 0.25 -32.78 1.43
CA ASN A 409 0.69 -31.39 1.32
C ASN A 409 1.49 -31.23 0.03
N SER A 410 1.61 -30.00 -0.42
CA SER A 410 2.44 -29.60 -1.54
C SER A 410 2.86 -28.15 -1.28
N GLY A 411 3.67 -27.60 -2.17
CA GLY A 411 4.02 -26.21 -2.08
C GLY A 411 4.76 -25.73 -3.31
N ILE A 412 4.85 -24.41 -3.38
CA ILE A 412 5.53 -23.67 -4.43
C ILE A 412 6.74 -22.98 -3.81
N GLN A 413 7.91 -23.46 -4.18
CA GLN A 413 9.19 -22.91 -3.76
C GLN A 413 9.47 -21.62 -4.54
N VAL A 414 9.80 -20.54 -3.83
CA VAL A 414 10.12 -19.23 -4.38
C VAL A 414 11.40 -18.69 -3.76
N ARG A 415 12.31 -18.15 -4.59
CA ARG A 415 13.61 -17.60 -4.13
C ARG A 415 14.46 -18.61 -3.35
N SER A 416 14.34 -19.89 -3.69
CA SER A 416 14.94 -21.00 -2.96
C SER A 416 16.15 -21.58 -3.68
N GLN A 417 17.00 -22.34 -2.99
CA GLN A 417 18.11 -23.09 -3.60
C GLN A 417 17.95 -24.59 -3.38
N ARG A 418 18.55 -25.39 -4.26
CA ARG A 418 18.76 -26.81 -3.98
C ARG A 418 19.82 -26.94 -2.88
N ILE A 419 19.58 -27.80 -1.90
CA ILE A 419 20.64 -28.21 -0.97
C ILE A 419 21.52 -29.24 -1.68
N PRO A 420 22.84 -29.03 -1.78
CA PRO A 420 23.75 -30.00 -2.38
C PRO A 420 23.61 -31.38 -1.74
N ASP A 421 23.57 -32.42 -2.58
CA ASP A 421 23.48 -33.83 -2.17
C ASP A 421 22.29 -34.17 -1.23
N HIS A 422 21.22 -33.36 -1.26
CA HIS A 422 20.01 -33.59 -0.46
C HIS A 422 18.74 -33.50 -1.32
N HIS A 423 17.65 -34.08 -0.83
CA HIS A 423 16.33 -34.05 -1.50
C HIS A 423 15.53 -32.77 -1.22
N GLU A 424 16.00 -31.90 -0.32
CA GLU A 424 15.25 -30.73 0.14
C GLU A 424 15.70 -29.46 -0.59
N MET A 425 14.82 -28.46 -0.52
CA MET A 425 15.11 -27.09 -0.91
C MET A 425 15.53 -26.28 0.33
N LEU A 426 16.15 -25.12 0.10
CA LEU A 426 16.47 -24.13 1.12
C LEU A 426 15.81 -22.81 0.73
N GLY A 427 14.80 -22.37 1.48
CA GLY A 427 14.12 -21.09 1.27
C GLY A 427 12.60 -21.18 1.35
N TYR A 428 11.92 -20.18 0.78
CA TYR A 428 10.50 -19.99 1.00
C TYR A 428 9.62 -20.94 0.20
N GLN A 429 8.58 -21.45 0.84
CA GLN A 429 7.53 -22.25 0.25
C GLN A 429 6.16 -21.65 0.54
N VAL A 430 5.41 -21.33 -0.50
CA VAL A 430 3.97 -21.04 -0.41
C VAL A 430 3.25 -22.39 -0.41
N ASP A 431 2.65 -22.75 0.71
CA ASP A 431 2.10 -24.09 0.93
C ASP A 431 0.70 -24.29 0.32
N GLY A 432 0.37 -25.55 0.04
CA GLY A 432 -0.95 -25.95 -0.41
C GLY A 432 -1.31 -27.38 -0.03
N GLY A 433 -2.35 -27.49 0.79
CA GLY A 433 -2.93 -28.75 1.26
C GLY A 433 -3.81 -28.51 2.50
N PRO A 434 -4.63 -29.49 2.92
CA PRO A 434 -5.51 -29.32 4.07
C PRO A 434 -4.76 -28.87 5.33
N GLY A 435 -5.14 -27.71 5.85
CA GLY A 435 -4.50 -27.07 7.01
C GLY A 435 -3.23 -26.26 6.70
N TRP A 436 -2.81 -26.19 5.44
CA TRP A 436 -1.58 -25.51 4.99
C TRP A 436 -1.82 -24.42 3.94
N TRP A 437 -3.03 -24.36 3.35
CA TRP A 437 -3.38 -23.30 2.40
C TRP A 437 -3.12 -21.90 2.97
N GLY A 438 -2.44 -21.07 2.17
CA GLY A 438 -2.17 -19.67 2.51
C GLY A 438 -1.07 -19.46 3.54
N LYS A 439 -0.23 -20.47 3.81
CA LYS A 439 0.92 -20.36 4.71
C LYS A 439 2.22 -20.16 3.94
N LEU A 440 3.14 -19.43 4.55
CA LEU A 440 4.53 -19.32 4.11
C LEU A 440 5.43 -20.14 5.06
N TYR A 441 6.05 -21.19 4.54
CA TYR A 441 7.04 -21.99 5.25
C TYR A 441 8.45 -21.67 4.77
N ASP A 442 9.43 -21.70 5.66
CA ASP A 442 10.84 -21.48 5.31
C ASP A 442 11.64 -22.78 5.41
N GLU A 443 11.68 -23.49 4.28
CA GLU A 443 12.19 -24.84 4.10
C GLU A 443 13.68 -24.93 4.41
N SER A 444 14.04 -25.89 5.26
CA SER A 444 15.40 -26.19 5.75
C SER A 444 16.18 -25.07 6.44
N ARG A 445 15.87 -23.79 6.22
CA ARG A 445 16.56 -22.63 6.81
C ARG A 445 16.06 -22.35 8.23
N ARG A 446 14.81 -21.90 8.37
CA ARG A 446 14.18 -21.67 9.68
C ARG A 446 13.34 -22.86 10.14
N ARG A 447 12.85 -23.67 9.20
CA ARG A 447 11.99 -24.84 9.45
C ARG A 447 10.75 -24.48 10.27
N ALA A 448 10.13 -23.37 9.89
CA ALA A 448 8.98 -22.81 10.57
C ALA A 448 8.02 -22.20 9.55
N VAL A 449 6.74 -22.19 9.92
CA VAL A 449 5.77 -21.30 9.30
C VAL A 449 6.12 -19.89 9.77
N ILE A 450 6.38 -19.00 8.81
CA ILE A 450 6.81 -17.62 9.04
C ILE A 450 5.72 -16.60 8.68
N ALA A 451 4.66 -17.03 8.00
CA ALA A 451 3.43 -16.26 7.86
C ALA A 451 2.20 -17.19 7.82
N GLU A 452 1.16 -16.80 8.56
CA GLU A 452 -0.17 -17.41 8.54
C GLU A 452 -1.09 -16.61 7.61
N PRO A 453 -2.26 -17.15 7.20
CA PRO A 453 -3.18 -16.46 6.32
C PRO A 453 -3.65 -15.11 6.87
N VAL A 454 -3.56 -14.05 6.08
CA VAL A 454 -4.09 -12.72 6.46
C VAL A 454 -5.61 -12.71 6.58
N ASP A 455 -6.28 -13.53 5.76
CA ASP A 455 -7.73 -13.80 5.82
C ASP A 455 -7.96 -15.31 5.96
N ALA A 456 -7.81 -15.83 7.18
CA ALA A 456 -7.95 -17.26 7.46
C ALA A 456 -9.35 -17.80 7.17
N GLU A 457 -10.39 -17.01 7.40
CA GLU A 457 -11.78 -17.41 7.12
C GLU A 457 -12.07 -17.44 5.62
N GLY A 458 -11.63 -16.41 4.89
CA GLY A 458 -11.73 -16.38 3.43
C GLY A 458 -11.00 -17.56 2.80
N ILE A 459 -9.78 -17.85 3.24
CA ILE A 459 -9.02 -19.01 2.74
C ILE A 459 -9.75 -20.32 3.07
N ALA A 460 -10.20 -20.52 4.31
CA ALA A 460 -10.91 -21.74 4.70
C ALA A 460 -12.19 -21.98 3.86
N ASN A 461 -12.88 -20.92 3.46
CA ASN A 461 -14.13 -21.01 2.69
C ASN A 461 -13.92 -21.01 1.16
N GLY A 462 -12.81 -20.47 0.68
CA GLY A 462 -12.58 -20.20 -0.75
C GLY A 462 -11.61 -21.15 -1.45
N VAL A 463 -10.88 -21.99 -0.72
CA VAL A 463 -9.95 -22.98 -1.30
C VAL A 463 -10.57 -24.36 -1.37
N TYR A 464 -10.12 -25.15 -2.34
CA TYR A 464 -10.52 -26.55 -2.48
C TYR A 464 -9.40 -27.47 -2.04
N ASP A 465 -9.65 -28.29 -1.02
CA ASP A 465 -8.66 -29.24 -0.53
C ASP A 465 -8.25 -30.28 -1.58
N PHE A 466 -9.22 -30.79 -2.35
CA PHE A 466 -9.00 -31.88 -3.29
C PHE A 466 -9.81 -31.75 -4.57
N ASP A 467 -9.31 -32.37 -5.63
CA ASP A 467 -9.91 -32.66 -6.94
C ASP A 467 -10.36 -31.46 -7.77
N GLN A 468 -10.35 -30.26 -7.19
CA GLN A 468 -10.62 -28.99 -7.85
C GLN A 468 -9.37 -28.12 -7.91
N TRP A 469 -9.37 -27.22 -8.88
CA TRP A 469 -8.26 -26.33 -9.17
C TRP A 469 -8.28 -25.10 -8.27
N ASN A 470 -7.13 -24.77 -7.71
CA ASN A 470 -6.88 -23.51 -7.00
C ASN A 470 -5.91 -22.65 -7.82
N HIS A 471 -6.26 -21.40 -8.03
CA HIS A 471 -5.46 -20.43 -8.77
C HIS A 471 -4.60 -19.62 -7.82
N TYR A 472 -3.29 -19.73 -7.98
CA TYR A 472 -2.31 -18.97 -7.22
C TYR A 472 -1.84 -17.76 -8.01
N ARG A 473 -1.72 -16.63 -7.31
CA ARG A 473 -0.90 -15.48 -7.69
C ARG A 473 0.11 -15.26 -6.58
N ILE A 474 1.40 -15.26 -6.87
CA ILE A 474 2.46 -15.03 -5.89
C ILE A 474 3.30 -13.86 -6.40
N VAL A 475 3.47 -12.83 -5.57
CA VAL A 475 4.27 -11.65 -5.88
C VAL A 475 5.44 -11.58 -4.92
N CYS A 476 6.63 -11.75 -5.46
CA CYS A 476 7.90 -11.55 -4.78
C CYS A 476 8.45 -10.20 -5.23
N PHE A 477 8.55 -9.23 -4.33
CA PHE A 477 9.02 -7.90 -4.70
C PHE A 477 9.74 -7.22 -3.54
N GLY A 478 11.02 -6.91 -3.74
CA GLY A 478 11.88 -6.49 -2.65
C GLY A 478 11.98 -7.59 -1.57
N PRO A 479 12.02 -7.25 -0.27
CA PRO A 479 11.92 -8.22 0.82
C PRO A 479 10.51 -8.82 0.99
N LYS A 480 9.51 -8.33 0.24
CA LYS A 480 8.12 -8.73 0.44
C LYS A 480 7.74 -9.96 -0.38
N ILE A 481 6.94 -10.83 0.23
CA ILE A 481 6.30 -11.98 -0.39
C ILE A 481 4.80 -11.88 -0.11
N ARG A 482 4.00 -11.83 -1.18
CA ARG A 482 2.55 -11.87 -1.10
C ARG A 482 1.98 -12.99 -1.93
N SER A 483 0.83 -13.50 -1.53
CA SER A 483 0.10 -14.46 -2.36
C SER A 483 -1.40 -14.34 -2.25
N TRP A 484 -2.09 -14.76 -3.31
CA TRP A 484 -3.53 -14.93 -3.37
C TRP A 484 -3.88 -16.34 -3.83
N ILE A 485 -4.94 -16.90 -3.28
CA ILE A 485 -5.51 -18.18 -3.71
C ILE A 485 -6.98 -17.94 -4.08
N ASN A 486 -7.36 -18.26 -5.32
CA ASN A 486 -8.70 -18.01 -5.86
C ASN A 486 -9.17 -16.55 -5.71
N GLY A 487 -8.23 -15.60 -5.76
CA GLY A 487 -8.48 -14.17 -5.59
C GLY A 487 -8.45 -13.67 -4.14
N ILE A 488 -8.41 -14.56 -3.15
CA ILE A 488 -8.39 -14.22 -1.72
C ILE A 488 -6.95 -13.94 -1.29
N HIS A 489 -6.71 -12.80 -0.63
CA HIS A 489 -5.38 -12.44 -0.14
C HIS A 489 -4.97 -13.40 0.98
N ALA A 490 -3.87 -14.11 0.79
CA ALA A 490 -3.44 -15.20 1.65
C ALA A 490 -2.21 -14.83 2.48
N ILE A 491 -1.12 -14.39 1.85
CA ILE A 491 0.15 -14.12 2.54
C ILE A 491 0.51 -12.65 2.37
N GLU A 492 0.96 -12.01 3.45
CA GLU A 492 1.68 -10.74 3.47
C GLU A 492 2.89 -10.92 4.41
N TYR A 493 4.09 -11.02 3.83
CA TYR A 493 5.33 -11.23 4.58
C TYR A 493 6.41 -10.25 4.13
N ILE A 494 7.20 -9.75 5.08
CA ILE A 494 8.40 -8.93 4.84
C ILE A 494 9.59 -9.67 5.46
N GLU A 495 10.61 -9.96 4.66
CA GLU A 495 11.87 -10.47 5.19
C GLU A 495 12.68 -9.35 5.86
N GLU A 496 12.82 -9.45 7.18
CA GLU A 496 13.51 -8.44 7.99
C GLU A 496 15.02 -8.66 8.09
N ASP A 497 15.53 -9.88 7.85
CA ASP A 497 16.96 -10.16 7.91
C ASP A 497 17.64 -9.74 6.58
N PRO A 498 18.44 -8.67 6.56
CA PRO A 498 19.07 -8.19 5.34
C PRO A 498 20.14 -9.14 4.77
N ASN A 499 20.53 -10.18 5.53
CA ASN A 499 21.51 -11.18 5.09
C ASN A 499 20.87 -12.34 4.33
N ILE A 500 19.54 -12.42 4.31
CA ILE A 500 18.82 -13.44 3.56
C ILE A 500 18.76 -13.08 2.07
N PRO A 501 19.19 -13.98 1.17
CA PRO A 501 18.99 -13.81 -0.26
C PRO A 501 17.53 -13.68 -0.65
N LEU A 502 17.25 -12.78 -1.60
CA LEU A 502 15.92 -12.46 -2.11
C LEU A 502 15.76 -12.76 -3.61
N ASP A 503 16.64 -13.59 -4.15
CA ASP A 503 16.48 -14.27 -5.44
C ASP A 503 16.55 -15.78 -5.25
N GLY A 504 16.39 -16.56 -6.31
CA GLY A 504 16.58 -18.01 -6.28
C GLY A 504 15.66 -18.75 -7.24
N LEU A 505 15.71 -20.06 -7.17
CA LEU A 505 14.95 -20.96 -8.02
C LEU A 505 13.47 -20.93 -7.67
N PHE A 506 12.66 -21.14 -8.70
CA PHE A 506 11.28 -21.57 -8.57
C PHE A 506 11.20 -23.10 -8.68
N GLY A 507 10.32 -23.71 -7.90
CA GLY A 507 10.03 -25.14 -7.99
C GLY A 507 8.69 -25.51 -7.38
N VAL A 508 8.24 -26.72 -7.69
CA VAL A 508 7.02 -27.29 -7.11
C VAL A 508 7.32 -28.61 -6.43
N GLN A 509 6.60 -28.88 -5.34
CA GLN A 509 6.83 -30.02 -4.46
C GLN A 509 5.82 -31.14 -4.72
N ALA A 510 6.25 -32.41 -4.56
CA ALA A 510 5.36 -33.49 -4.16
C ALA A 510 5.83 -34.00 -2.79
N HIS A 511 5.00 -33.81 -1.76
CA HIS A 511 5.38 -34.10 -0.38
C HIS A 511 5.44 -35.60 -0.10
N GLY A 512 6.36 -36.00 0.78
CA GLY A 512 6.49 -37.37 1.27
C GLY A 512 5.34 -37.79 2.19
N GLY A 513 5.17 -39.10 2.39
CA GLY A 513 4.36 -39.64 3.48
C GLY A 513 2.86 -39.84 3.20
N GLY A 514 2.36 -39.41 2.04
CA GLY A 514 0.99 -39.65 1.58
C GLY A 514 0.93 -40.40 0.23
N LYS A 515 -0.25 -40.98 -0.05
CA LYS A 515 -0.63 -41.46 -1.39
C LYS A 515 -1.57 -40.46 -2.04
N PHE A 516 -1.00 -39.55 -2.82
CA PHE A 516 -1.73 -38.53 -3.57
C PHE A 516 -0.89 -38.13 -4.78
N VAL A 517 -1.52 -37.44 -5.73
CA VAL A 517 -0.78 -36.69 -6.74
C VAL A 517 -1.13 -35.21 -6.62
N VAL A 518 -0.13 -34.36 -6.81
CA VAL A 518 -0.36 -32.93 -7.06
C VAL A 518 -0.26 -32.69 -8.56
N GLN A 519 -1.09 -31.79 -9.06
CA GLN A 519 -1.09 -31.39 -10.45
C GLN A 519 -0.96 -29.88 -10.59
N PHE A 520 -0.15 -29.44 -11.56
CA PHE A 520 0.12 -28.05 -11.87
C PHE A 520 -0.07 -27.75 -13.35
N LYS A 521 -0.63 -26.58 -13.67
CA LYS A 521 -0.71 -26.04 -15.03
C LYS A 521 -0.79 -24.51 -15.00
N ASP A 522 -0.84 -23.90 -16.19
CA ASP A 522 -0.95 -22.45 -16.36
C ASP A 522 0.17 -21.71 -15.61
N ILE A 523 1.38 -22.28 -15.64
CA ILE A 523 2.54 -21.79 -14.89
C ILE A 523 3.21 -20.69 -15.69
N GLU A 524 3.01 -19.45 -15.29
CA GLU A 524 3.53 -18.28 -15.98
C GLU A 524 4.20 -17.32 -15.00
N ILE A 525 5.31 -16.74 -15.43
CA ILE A 525 6.09 -15.81 -14.62
C ILE A 525 6.33 -14.52 -15.38
N ARG A 526 6.31 -13.41 -14.64
CA ARG A 526 6.66 -12.08 -15.09
C ARG A 526 7.70 -11.49 -14.16
N GLU A 527 8.86 -11.15 -14.68
CA GLU A 527 9.86 -10.44 -13.90
C GLU A 527 9.42 -8.98 -13.67
N LEU A 528 9.65 -8.52 -12.45
CA LEU A 528 9.39 -7.14 -12.03
C LEU A 528 10.73 -6.40 -11.91
N PRO A 529 10.73 -5.06 -11.92
CA PRO A 529 11.96 -4.28 -11.76
C PRO A 529 12.79 -4.73 -10.55
N ALA A 530 14.11 -4.81 -10.72
CA ALA A 530 15.02 -5.20 -9.64
C ALA A 530 15.04 -4.13 -8.54
N THR A 531 15.13 -4.56 -7.28
CA THR A 531 15.37 -3.66 -6.14
C THR A 531 16.89 -3.52 -5.93
N PRO A 532 17.47 -2.31 -6.07
CA PRO A 532 18.91 -2.12 -5.88
C PRO A 532 19.39 -2.51 -4.48
N GLY A 533 20.58 -3.10 -4.40
CA GLY A 533 21.25 -3.36 -3.13
C GLY A 533 20.74 -4.57 -2.33
N LEU A 534 19.77 -5.34 -2.84
CA LEU A 534 19.31 -6.55 -2.17
C LEU A 534 20.33 -7.67 -2.22
N LYS A 535 20.37 -8.47 -1.15
CA LYS A 535 21.19 -9.67 -1.06
C LYS A 535 20.68 -10.72 -2.04
N THR A 536 21.61 -11.31 -2.80
CA THR A 536 21.34 -12.45 -3.69
C THR A 536 22.09 -13.70 -3.21
N TRP A 537 21.76 -14.86 -3.76
CA TRP A 537 22.48 -16.13 -3.52
C TRP A 537 23.89 -16.11 -4.11
N GLU A 538 24.22 -15.14 -4.96
CA GLU A 538 25.56 -14.99 -5.50
C GLU A 538 26.58 -14.81 -4.36
N GLY A 539 27.59 -15.69 -4.33
CA GLY A 539 28.61 -15.70 -3.28
C GLY A 539 28.15 -16.21 -1.92
N VAL A 540 26.90 -16.68 -1.77
CA VAL A 540 26.39 -17.31 -0.55
C VAL A 540 26.61 -18.81 -0.61
N LYS A 541 27.29 -19.37 0.39
CA LYS A 541 27.47 -20.83 0.52
C LYS A 541 26.24 -21.46 1.13
N VAL A 542 25.48 -22.24 0.35
CA VAL A 542 24.26 -22.94 0.80
C VAL A 542 24.57 -23.89 1.98
N GLU A 543 25.77 -24.48 2.00
CA GLU A 543 26.23 -25.41 3.04
C GLU A 543 26.47 -24.73 4.39
N ALA A 544 26.58 -23.40 4.42
CA ALA A 544 26.77 -22.63 5.65
C ALA A 544 25.46 -22.34 6.40
N TRP A 545 24.31 -22.60 5.77
CA TRP A 545 22.99 -22.45 6.40
C TRP A 545 22.67 -23.73 7.18
N PRO A 546 22.00 -23.63 8.35
CA PRO A 546 21.98 -24.71 9.32
C PRO A 546 21.27 -25.97 8.79
N ASN A 547 22.04 -26.91 8.27
CA ASN A 547 21.65 -28.31 8.12
C ASN A 547 21.75 -29.02 9.49
N LYS A 548 20.92 -28.63 10.45
CA LYS A 548 20.78 -29.37 11.71
C LYS A 548 19.51 -30.20 11.66
N LYS A 549 19.57 -31.42 11.11
CA LYS A 549 18.59 -32.45 11.51
C LYS A 549 18.71 -32.71 13.01
#